data_AF-A0A7C0W4Y2-F1
#
_entry.id   AF-A0A7C0W4Y2-F1
#
_cell.length_a   1.000
_cell.length_b   1.000
_cell.length_c   1.000
_cell.angle_alpha   90.00
_cell.angle_beta   90.00
_cell.angle_gamma   90.00
#
_symmetry.space_group_name_H-M   'P 1'
#
loop_
_entity.id
_entity.type
_entity.pdbx_description
1 polymer ?
#
loop_
_entity_poly.entity_id
_entity_poly.type
_entity_poly.pdbx_seq_one_letter_code
_entity_poly.pdbx_strand_id
1 'polypeptide(L)'
;GSAIRRTVGVVALRDTHEPPRVAARFEPTLGRLSEGASPVGEVWAQGEHPLARIANLCVIGDMVSLRLARNAAVDPVPVEAIEVLKRELGET
;
A
#
# COMPACT_ATOMS: atom_id res chain seq x y z
N GLY A 1 -18.29 -9.68 -9.82
CA GLY A 1 -17.24 -9.09 -8.98
C GLY A 1 -17.34 -9.48 -7.51
N SER A 2 -17.33 -10.77 -7.18
CA SER A 2 -17.47 -11.29 -5.79
C SER A 2 -16.21 -11.98 -5.25
N ALA A 3 -15.28 -12.42 -6.11
CA ALA A 3 -14.10 -13.19 -5.70
C ALA A 3 -12.97 -12.34 -5.10
N ILE A 4 -12.63 -11.19 -5.74
CA ILE A 4 -11.52 -10.31 -5.29
C ILE A 4 -11.73 -9.79 -3.87
N ARG A 5 -12.98 -9.55 -3.46
CA ARG A 5 -13.31 -8.98 -2.14
C ARG A 5 -12.95 -9.89 -0.96
N ARG A 6 -12.76 -11.19 -1.17
CA ARG A 6 -12.40 -12.14 -0.08
C ARG A 6 -10.91 -12.43 0.04
N THR A 7 -10.10 -11.98 -0.92
CA THR A 7 -8.67 -12.33 -1.00
C THR A 7 -7.74 -11.11 -0.89
N VAL A 8 -8.29 -9.91 -0.73
CA VAL A 8 -7.53 -8.66 -0.66
C VAL A 8 -7.80 -7.98 0.66
N GLY A 9 -6.73 -7.53 1.34
CA GLY A 9 -6.80 -6.60 2.45
C GLY A 9 -6.55 -5.18 1.98
N VAL A 10 -7.18 -4.20 2.64
CA VAL A 10 -7.04 -2.78 2.31
C VAL A 10 -6.37 -2.05 3.47
N VAL A 11 -5.32 -1.30 3.15
CA VAL A 11 -4.69 -0.36 4.08
C VAL A 11 -4.88 1.05 3.52
N ALA A 12 -5.64 1.87 4.25
CA ALA A 12 -5.85 3.26 3.92
C ALA A 12 -4.73 4.13 4.52
N LEU A 13 -4.00 4.84 3.66
CA LEU A 13 -2.95 5.77 4.06
C LEU A 13 -3.58 7.15 4.30
N ARG A 14 -3.53 7.62 5.54
CA ARG A 14 -4.13 8.89 6.00
C ARG A 14 -3.04 9.91 6.27
N ASP A 15 -3.32 11.19 5.98
CA ASP A 15 -2.45 12.31 6.33
C ASP A 15 -3.17 13.26 7.28
N THR A 16 -2.46 13.82 8.25
CA THR A 16 -3.04 14.79 9.20
C THR A 16 -3.44 16.11 8.55
N HIS A 17 -2.92 16.41 7.35
CA HIS A 17 -3.22 17.62 6.56
C HIS A 17 -3.93 17.28 5.24
N GLU A 18 -4.65 16.16 5.19
CA GLU A 18 -5.45 15.80 4.02
C GLU A 18 -6.51 16.89 3.72
N PRO A 19 -6.70 17.29 2.44
CA PRO A 19 -7.75 18.24 2.10
C PRO A 19 -9.12 17.73 2.52
N PRO A 20 -10.08 18.59 2.95
CA PRO A 20 -11.39 18.13 3.43
C PRO A 20 -12.14 17.22 2.44
N ARG A 21 -11.97 17.47 1.14
CA ARG A 21 -12.54 16.63 0.08
C ARG A 21 -11.98 15.20 0.08
N VAL A 22 -10.71 15.03 0.42
CA VAL A 22 -10.05 13.71 0.51
C VAL A 22 -10.47 13.02 1.82
N ALA A 23 -10.45 13.73 2.94
CA ALA A 23 -10.90 13.22 4.24
C ALA A 23 -12.32 12.63 4.16
N ALA A 24 -13.25 13.38 3.57
CA ALA A 24 -14.65 13.00 3.42
C ALA A 24 -14.87 11.75 2.55
N ARG A 25 -13.87 11.32 1.77
CA ARG A 25 -13.95 10.13 0.93
C ARG A 25 -13.54 8.86 1.65
N PHE A 26 -12.81 8.92 2.76
CA PHE A 26 -12.36 7.72 3.46
C PHE A 26 -13.54 6.96 4.05
N GLU A 27 -14.34 7.59 4.91
CA GLU A 27 -15.49 6.97 5.58
C GLU A 27 -16.42 6.19 4.62
N PRO A 28 -16.97 6.80 3.55
CA PRO A 28 -17.88 6.09 2.64
C PRO A 28 -17.15 5.05 1.77
N THR A 29 -15.84 5.17 1.56
CA THR A 29 -15.07 4.16 0.82
C THR A 29 -14.78 2.94 1.70
N LEU A 30 -14.28 3.17 2.91
CA LEU A 30 -13.92 2.12 3.86
C LEU A 30 -15.16 1.37 4.34
N GLY A 31 -16.28 2.06 4.58
CA GLY A 31 -17.56 1.41 4.90
C GLY A 31 -17.97 0.37 3.86
N ARG A 32 -17.95 0.75 2.57
CA ARG A 32 -18.29 -0.16 1.44
C ARG A 32 -17.29 -1.30 1.22
N LEU A 33 -16.06 -1.15 1.71
CA LEU A 33 -15.03 -2.20 1.63
C LEU A 33 -15.20 -3.19 2.78
N SER A 34 -15.49 -2.70 3.99
CA SER A 34 -15.73 -3.51 5.19
C SER A 34 -16.96 -4.40 5.05
N GLU A 35 -18.01 -3.96 4.34
CA GLU A 35 -19.18 -4.79 3.98
C GLU A 35 -18.80 -6.06 3.17
N GLY A 36 -17.64 -6.05 2.50
CA GLY A 36 -17.19 -7.11 1.60
C GLY A 36 -16.37 -8.24 2.24
N ALA A 37 -16.21 -8.25 3.57
CA ALA A 37 -15.36 -9.18 4.32
C ALA A 37 -13.85 -9.08 4.03
N SER A 38 -13.39 -8.01 3.37
CA SER A 38 -11.97 -7.67 3.28
C SER A 38 -11.50 -7.11 4.63
N PRO A 39 -10.33 -7.51 5.16
CA PRO A 39 -9.74 -6.77 6.28
C PRO A 39 -9.40 -5.36 5.82
N VAL A 40 -9.93 -4.35 6.51
CA VAL A 40 -9.70 -2.93 6.24
C VAL A 40 -9.04 -2.30 7.47
N GLY A 41 -7.95 -1.56 7.26
CA GLY A 41 -7.26 -0.83 8.32
C GLY A 41 -6.76 0.53 7.83
N GLU A 42 -6.44 1.39 8.78
CA GLU A 42 -5.91 2.74 8.53
C GLU A 42 -4.52 2.89 9.11
N VAL A 43 -3.67 3.66 8.42
CA VAL A 43 -2.35 4.08 8.88
C VAL A 43 -2.28 5.59 8.72
N TRP A 44 -1.97 6.28 9.82
CA TRP A 44 -1.81 7.73 9.83
C TRP A 44 -0.34 8.12 9.70
N ALA A 45 -0.06 9.02 8.78
CA ALA A 45 1.28 9.52 8.54
C ALA A 45 1.85 10.22 9.78
N GLN A 46 3.13 9.96 10.05
CA GLN A 46 3.87 10.58 11.15
C GLN A 46 4.95 11.52 10.61
N GLY A 47 5.19 12.62 11.34
CA GLY A 47 6.21 13.61 11.02
C GLY A 47 5.66 15.03 10.91
N GLU A 48 6.52 16.01 11.21
CA GLU A 48 6.14 17.43 11.20
C GLU A 48 6.05 18.00 9.78
N HIS A 49 6.99 17.62 8.91
CA HIS A 49 7.07 18.14 7.54
C HIS A 49 6.40 17.23 6.51
N PRO A 50 5.87 17.77 5.40
CA PRO A 50 5.22 16.97 4.35
C PRO A 50 6.09 15.83 3.81
N LEU A 51 7.39 16.09 3.61
CA LEU A 51 8.33 15.07 3.14
C LEU A 51 8.49 13.92 4.15
N ALA A 52 8.55 14.24 5.45
CA ALA A 52 8.67 13.24 6.51
C ALA A 52 7.42 12.33 6.56
N ARG A 53 6.23 12.91 6.39
CA ARG A 53 4.97 12.16 6.37
C ARG A 53 4.86 11.21 5.18
N ILE A 54 5.26 11.67 3.99
CA ILE A 54 5.31 10.80 2.80
C ILE A 54 6.34 9.69 3.01
N ALA A 55 7.56 10.02 3.45
CA ALA A 55 8.60 9.02 3.70
C ALA A 55 8.16 7.97 4.74
N ASN A 56 7.46 8.40 5.80
CA ASN A 56 6.89 7.51 6.80
C ASN A 56 5.90 6.50 6.18
N LEU A 57 4.94 6.97 5.38
CA LEU A 57 3.97 6.09 4.72
C LEU A 57 4.64 5.16 3.68
N CYS A 58 5.65 5.62 2.95
CA CYS A 58 6.44 4.80 2.03
C CYS A 58 7.14 3.64 2.77
N VAL A 59 7.84 3.94 3.87
CA VAL A 59 8.52 2.92 4.68
C VAL A 59 7.54 1.89 5.21
N ILE A 60 6.33 2.31 5.63
CA ILE A 60 5.29 1.37 6.06
C ILE A 60 4.90 0.43 4.91
N GLY A 61 4.73 0.96 3.69
CA GLY A 61 4.45 0.15 2.49
C GLY A 61 5.56 -0.85 2.17
N ASP A 62 6.82 -0.44 2.29
CA ASP A 62 7.98 -1.32 2.08
C ASP A 62 8.01 -2.46 3.11
N MET A 63 7.76 -2.13 4.39
CA MET A 63 7.71 -3.13 5.46
C MET A 63 6.58 -4.14 5.28
N VAL A 64 5.41 -3.69 4.80
CA VAL A 64 4.31 -4.59 4.42
C VAL A 64 4.74 -5.53 3.31
N SER A 65 5.36 -5.00 2.25
CA SER A 65 5.83 -5.78 1.10
C SER A 65 6.85 -6.85 1.51
N LEU A 66 7.85 -6.47 2.32
CA LEU A 66 8.86 -7.40 2.85
C LEU A 66 8.23 -8.46 3.78
N ARG A 67 7.25 -8.08 4.60
CA ARG A 67 6.54 -9.02 5.46
C ARG A 67 5.75 -10.03 4.63
N LEU A 68 5.06 -9.58 3.58
CA LEU A 68 4.29 -10.44 2.68
C LEU A 68 5.20 -11.41 1.93
N ALA A 69 6.31 -10.94 1.37
CA ALA A 69 7.30 -11.78 0.70
C ALA A 69 7.83 -12.88 1.64
N ARG A 70 8.18 -12.50 2.87
CA ARG A 70 8.61 -13.47 3.89
C ARG A 70 7.53 -14.49 4.23
N ASN A 71 6.29 -14.06 4.43
CA ASN A 71 5.18 -14.96 4.72
C ASN A 71 4.88 -15.92 3.55
N ALA A 72 5.13 -15.48 2.31
CA ALA A 72 5.00 -16.28 1.10
C ALA A 72 6.24 -17.12 0.78
N ALA A 73 7.33 -17.00 1.56
CA ALA A 73 8.63 -17.60 1.28
C ALA A 73 9.20 -17.25 -0.11
N VAL A 74 8.93 -16.03 -0.58
CA VAL A 74 9.43 -15.47 -1.85
C VAL A 74 10.59 -14.51 -1.56
N ASP A 75 11.62 -14.53 -2.41
CA ASP A 75 12.68 -13.51 -2.38
C ASP A 75 12.14 -12.19 -2.96
N PRO A 76 12.09 -11.09 -2.17
CA PRO A 76 11.60 -9.81 -2.63
C PRO A 76 12.60 -9.02 -3.51
N VAL A 77 13.86 -9.46 -3.60
CA VAL A 77 14.92 -8.73 -4.29
C VAL A 77 14.84 -8.86 -5.82
N PRO A 78 14.76 -10.06 -6.42
CA PRO A 78 14.66 -10.20 -7.85
C PRO A 78 13.24 -9.89 -8.33
N VAL A 79 13.09 -8.82 -9.10
CA VAL A 79 11.86 -8.53 -9.83
C VAL A 79 12.12 -8.88 -11.29
N GLU A 80 11.69 -10.07 -11.72
CA GLU A 80 11.97 -10.62 -13.05
C GLU A 80 11.61 -9.63 -14.18
N ALA A 81 10.50 -8.91 -14.06
CA ALA A 81 10.09 -7.88 -15.00
C ALA A 81 11.10 -6.73 -15.12
N ILE A 82 11.74 -6.33 -14.00
CA ILE A 82 12.79 -5.30 -13.99
C ILE A 82 14.07 -5.86 -14.63
N GLU A 83 14.42 -7.12 -14.36
CA GLU A 83 15.61 -7.75 -14.95
C GLU A 83 15.49 -7.95 -16.47
N VAL A 84 14.27 -8.25 -16.95
CA VAL A 84 13.97 -8.26 -18.38
C VAL A 84 14.11 -6.85 -18.97
N LEU A 85 13.53 -5.84 -18.32
CA LEU A 85 13.60 -4.45 -18.78
C LEU A 85 15.04 -3.92 -18.82
N LYS A 86 15.85 -4.16 -17.78
CA LYS A 86 17.27 -3.78 -17.75
C LYS A 86 18.02 -4.38 -18.95
N ARG A 87 17.78 -5.67 -19.23
CA ARG A 87 18.37 -6.37 -20.38
C ARG A 87 17.95 -5.77 -21.71
N GLU A 88 16.68 -5.40 -21.87
CA GLU A 88 16.17 -4.71 -23.06
C GLU A 88 16.80 -3.31 -23.23
N LEU A 89 17.11 -2.63 -22.13
CA LEU A 89 17.78 -1.32 -22.11
C LEU A 89 19.31 -1.40 -22.21
N GLY A 90 19.89 -2.60 -22.19
CA GLY A 90 21.34 -2.81 -22.24
C GLY A 90 22.06 -2.55 -20.91
N GLU A 91 21.32 -2.45 -19.81
CA GLU A 91 21.86 -2.36 -18.45
C GLU A 91 22.00 -3.79 -17.89
N THR A 92 23.16 -4.10 -17.29
CA THR A 92 23.42 -5.42 -16.67
C THR A 92 23.11 -5.40 -15.19
#